data_AF-D5BR61-F1
#
_entry.id   AF-D5BR61-F1
#
_cell.length_a   1.000
_cell.length_b   1.000
_cell.length_c   1.000
_cell.angle_alpha   90.00
_cell.angle_beta   90.00
_cell.angle_gamma   90.00
#
_symmetry.space_group_name_H-M   'P 1'
#
loop_
_entity.id
_entity.type
_entity.pdbx_description
1 polymer ?
#
loop_
_entity_poly.entity_id
_entity_poly.type
_entity_poly.pdbx_seq_one_letter_code
_entity_poly.pdbx_strand_id
1 'polypeptide(L)'
;MVKTPHHTAIIMDGNRRWAKGRGLDIIRGHNQGAESLKDVCRAAPQGQIRWLTAFAFSAQNWSRPEPEVSGLLKLMRLFLMREIEELIHNNIRLRVIGNRGNFSTDLQQLISKSETLTAENTGLNLTIALDFGGQQDITQATRQIAEEVAAGVIDPKLVNNDFLKSRLQTAVLPPVDLLIRTGGEKRISNFLLWDLSYAELYFSDTYWPDFKASDLEVAITEFNNRERRFGGNYADNDKNLSSASSDTT
;
A
#
# COMPACT_ATOMS: atom_id res chain seq x y z
N MET A 1 16.65 19.65 -1.33
CA MET A 1 16.57 18.18 -1.37
C MET A 1 15.26 17.82 -2.05
N VAL A 2 15.29 16.98 -3.09
CA VAL A 2 14.07 16.45 -3.72
C VAL A 2 13.43 15.47 -2.72
N LYS A 3 12.17 15.72 -2.35
CA LYS A 3 11.48 14.98 -1.29
C LYS A 3 10.77 13.77 -1.90
N THR A 4 11.45 12.66 -2.10
CA THR A 4 10.84 11.43 -2.67
C THR A 4 9.96 10.70 -1.64
N PRO A 5 8.85 10.07 -2.06
CA PRO A 5 8.00 9.30 -1.15
C PRO A 5 8.74 8.03 -0.69
N HIS A 6 8.85 7.81 0.62
CA HIS A 6 9.50 6.63 1.17
C HIS A 6 8.58 5.41 1.11
N HIS A 7 7.30 5.64 1.38
CA HIS A 7 6.23 4.63 1.30
C HIS A 7 5.13 5.08 0.35
N THR A 8 4.95 4.29 -0.72
CA THR A 8 3.87 4.47 -1.69
C THR A 8 2.85 3.35 -1.55
N ALA A 9 1.58 3.72 -1.46
CA ALA A 9 0.45 2.79 -1.51
C ALA A 9 -0.22 2.89 -2.89
N ILE A 10 -0.65 1.77 -3.48
CA ILE A 10 -1.27 1.75 -4.81
C ILE A 10 -2.60 0.99 -4.81
N ILE A 11 -3.66 1.64 -5.28
CA ILE A 11 -4.94 1.02 -5.61
C ILE A 11 -4.94 0.74 -7.12
N MET A 12 -4.77 -0.54 -7.46
CA MET A 12 -4.61 -1.07 -8.82
C MET A 12 -5.96 -1.21 -9.56
N ASP A 13 -6.67 -0.10 -9.75
CA ASP A 13 -8.01 -0.08 -10.36
C ASP A 13 -7.93 0.05 -11.90
N GLY A 14 -8.96 -0.43 -12.59
CA GLY A 14 -9.09 -0.35 -14.05
C GLY A 14 -8.99 -1.70 -14.78
N ASN A 15 -8.52 -2.77 -14.14
CA ASN A 15 -8.32 -4.09 -14.77
C ASN A 15 -9.52 -4.59 -15.60
N ARG A 16 -10.73 -4.56 -15.01
CA ARG A 16 -11.97 -5.01 -15.67
C ARG A 16 -12.36 -4.10 -16.85
N ARG A 17 -12.24 -2.79 -16.67
CA ARG A 17 -12.59 -1.79 -17.69
C ARG A 17 -11.62 -1.85 -18.86
N TRP A 18 -10.34 -2.03 -18.58
CA TRP A 18 -9.27 -2.24 -19.55
C TRP A 18 -9.54 -3.45 -20.45
N ALA A 19 -9.95 -4.59 -19.87
CA ALA A 19 -10.26 -5.80 -20.63
C ALA A 19 -11.53 -5.63 -21.47
N LYS A 20 -12.62 -5.13 -20.87
CA LYS A 20 -13.88 -4.88 -21.58
C LYS A 20 -13.71 -3.91 -22.75
N GLY A 21 -12.97 -2.82 -22.56
CA GLY A 21 -12.71 -1.83 -23.60
C GLY A 21 -11.95 -2.39 -24.82
N ARG A 22 -11.33 -3.57 -24.68
CA ARG A 22 -10.60 -4.27 -25.75
C ARG A 22 -11.29 -5.55 -26.22
N GLY A 23 -12.52 -5.84 -25.76
CA GLY A 23 -13.22 -7.08 -26.08
C GLY A 23 -12.54 -8.34 -25.53
N LEU A 24 -11.74 -8.20 -24.46
CA LEU A 24 -11.01 -9.29 -23.82
C LEU A 24 -11.72 -9.80 -22.56
N ASP A 25 -11.46 -11.05 -22.20
CA ASP A 25 -11.90 -11.62 -20.93
C ASP A 25 -11.33 -10.84 -19.73
N ILE A 26 -12.13 -10.66 -18.68
CA ILE A 26 -11.74 -9.95 -17.45
C ILE A 26 -10.43 -10.48 -16.87
N ILE A 27 -10.22 -11.80 -16.92
CA ILE A 27 -9.00 -12.45 -16.41
C ILE A 27 -7.74 -11.93 -17.12
N ARG A 28 -7.80 -11.60 -18.41
CA ARG A 28 -6.66 -11.03 -19.14
C ARG A 28 -6.26 -9.67 -18.62
N GLY A 29 -7.24 -8.85 -18.21
CA GLY A 29 -6.96 -7.56 -17.56
C GLY A 29 -6.20 -7.75 -16.25
N HIS A 30 -6.59 -8.73 -15.43
CA HIS A 30 -5.89 -9.04 -14.18
C HIS A 30 -4.49 -9.64 -14.42
N ASN A 31 -4.31 -10.48 -15.44
CA ASN A 31 -2.98 -10.97 -15.83
C ASN A 31 -2.05 -9.82 -16.19
N GLN A 32 -2.50 -8.91 -17.06
CA GLN A 32 -1.70 -7.75 -17.45
C GLN A 32 -1.44 -6.82 -16.24
N GLY A 33 -2.40 -6.69 -15.34
CA GLY A 33 -2.19 -5.98 -14.08
C GLY A 33 -1.11 -6.59 -13.18
N ALA A 34 -0.96 -7.92 -13.17
CA ALA A 34 0.13 -8.56 -12.44
C ALA A 34 1.50 -8.21 -13.06
N GLU A 35 1.59 -8.14 -14.40
CA GLU A 35 2.79 -7.68 -15.09
C GLU A 35 3.10 -6.21 -14.77
N SER A 36 2.10 -5.32 -14.78
CA SER A 36 2.28 -3.92 -14.37
C SER A 36 2.80 -3.78 -12.94
N LEU A 37 2.35 -4.63 -12.01
CA LEU A 37 2.88 -4.63 -10.64
C LEU A 37 4.37 -4.98 -10.61
N LYS A 38 4.81 -5.95 -11.41
CA LYS A 38 6.22 -6.32 -11.50
C LYS A 38 7.06 -5.17 -12.02
N ASP A 39 6.61 -4.51 -13.07
CA ASP A 39 7.32 -3.34 -13.63
C ASP A 39 7.41 -2.19 -12.62
N VAL A 40 6.32 -1.91 -11.89
CA VAL A 40 6.32 -0.92 -10.80
C VAL A 40 7.29 -1.32 -9.68
N CYS A 41 7.32 -2.59 -9.27
CA CYS A 41 8.27 -3.07 -8.27
C CYS A 41 9.73 -2.91 -8.70
N ARG A 42 10.05 -3.16 -9.99
CA ARG A 42 11.40 -2.96 -10.54
C ARG A 42 11.79 -1.48 -10.63
N ALA A 43 10.82 -0.59 -10.92
CA ALA A 43 11.05 0.85 -11.03
C ALA A 43 11.09 1.58 -9.67
N ALA A 44 10.35 1.11 -8.67
CA ALA A 44 10.19 1.77 -7.38
C ALA A 44 11.52 2.15 -6.69
N PRO A 45 12.56 1.29 -6.63
CA PRO A 45 13.85 1.66 -6.05
C PRO A 45 14.55 2.84 -6.73
N GLN A 46 14.35 3.03 -8.04
CA GLN A 46 14.93 4.16 -8.80
C GLN A 46 14.30 5.49 -8.36
N GLY A 47 13.02 5.46 -7.97
CA GLY A 47 12.29 6.57 -7.36
C GLY A 47 12.51 6.72 -5.85
N GLN A 48 13.49 6.00 -5.27
CA GLN A 48 13.78 5.94 -3.82
C GLN A 48 12.63 5.42 -2.94
N ILE A 49 11.63 4.78 -3.55
CA ILE A 49 10.55 4.11 -2.83
C ILE A 49 11.14 2.84 -2.22
N ARG A 50 11.08 2.73 -0.89
CA ARG A 50 11.55 1.55 -0.14
C ARG A 50 10.42 0.67 0.36
N TRP A 51 9.21 1.22 0.43
CA TRP A 51 8.00 0.52 0.83
C TRP A 51 6.92 0.72 -0.22
N LEU A 52 6.36 -0.38 -0.71
CA LEU A 52 5.28 -0.38 -1.68
C LEU A 52 4.16 -1.26 -1.15
N THR A 53 2.96 -0.69 -0.96
CA THR A 53 1.77 -1.46 -0.54
C THR A 53 0.73 -1.48 -1.64
N ALA A 54 0.46 -2.64 -2.23
CA ALA A 54 -0.47 -2.80 -3.34
C ALA A 54 -1.82 -3.39 -2.88
N PHE A 55 -2.93 -2.76 -3.27
CA PHE A 55 -4.26 -3.25 -2.96
C PHE A 55 -4.73 -4.26 -4.01
N ALA A 56 -4.49 -5.54 -3.76
CA ALA A 56 -4.78 -6.60 -4.72
C ALA A 56 -6.19 -7.20 -4.56
N PHE A 57 -6.68 -7.35 -3.33
CA PHE A 57 -8.02 -7.88 -3.07
C PHE A 57 -8.61 -7.28 -1.79
N SER A 58 -9.74 -6.58 -1.91
CA SER A 58 -10.47 -6.01 -0.77
C SER A 58 -11.48 -7.02 -0.20
N ALA A 59 -11.85 -6.87 1.08
CA ALA A 59 -12.90 -7.70 1.68
C ALA A 59 -14.25 -7.61 0.93
N GLN A 60 -14.55 -6.46 0.33
CA GLN A 60 -15.74 -6.28 -0.49
C GLN A 60 -15.69 -7.07 -1.82
N ASN A 61 -14.55 -7.64 -2.21
CA ASN A 61 -14.45 -8.43 -3.44
C ASN A 61 -15.04 -9.83 -3.31
N TRP A 62 -15.29 -10.31 -2.09
CA TRP A 62 -16.04 -11.55 -1.86
C TRP A 62 -17.49 -11.49 -2.36
N SER A 63 -18.07 -10.30 -2.50
CA SER A 63 -19.43 -10.15 -3.03
C SER A 63 -19.51 -10.22 -4.57
N ARG A 64 -18.37 -10.46 -5.25
CA ARG A 64 -18.32 -10.63 -6.71
C ARG A 64 -18.75 -12.05 -7.10
N PRO A 65 -19.10 -12.28 -8.39
CA PRO A 65 -19.43 -13.62 -8.87
C PRO A 65 -18.32 -14.63 -8.59
N GLU A 66 -18.69 -15.83 -8.13
CA GLU A 66 -17.75 -16.90 -7.75
C GLU A 66 -16.68 -17.20 -8.82
N PRO A 67 -16.99 -17.28 -10.13
CA PRO A 67 -15.96 -17.53 -11.14
C PRO A 67 -14.87 -16.44 -11.19
N GLU A 68 -15.24 -15.19 -10.90
CA GLU A 68 -14.29 -14.08 -10.83
C GLU A 68 -13.40 -14.18 -9.59
N VAL A 69 -14.00 -14.45 -8.43
CA VAL A 69 -13.25 -14.64 -7.17
C VAL A 69 -12.26 -15.79 -7.31
N SER A 70 -12.72 -16.95 -7.80
CA SER A 70 -11.88 -18.12 -8.04
C SER A 70 -10.76 -17.84 -9.05
N GLY A 71 -11.03 -17.06 -10.10
CA GLY A 71 -10.03 -16.62 -11.07
C GLY A 71 -8.95 -15.73 -10.44
N LEU A 72 -9.32 -14.79 -9.58
CA LEU A 72 -8.40 -13.92 -8.85
C LEU A 72 -7.52 -14.71 -7.88
N LEU A 73 -8.09 -15.62 -7.11
CA LEU A 73 -7.34 -16.48 -6.19
C LEU A 73 -6.37 -17.40 -6.95
N LYS A 74 -6.77 -17.93 -8.11
CA LYS A 74 -5.88 -18.70 -8.98
C LYS A 74 -4.72 -17.86 -9.49
N LEU A 75 -4.97 -16.61 -9.88
CA LEU A 75 -3.90 -15.71 -10.32
C LEU A 75 -2.91 -15.38 -9.23
N MET A 76 -3.42 -15.10 -8.03
CA MET A 76 -2.60 -14.84 -6.86
C MET A 76 -1.70 -16.03 -6.51
N ARG A 77 -2.23 -17.25 -6.59
CA ARG A 77 -1.43 -18.47 -6.43
C ARG A 77 -0.33 -18.56 -7.49
N LEU A 78 -0.67 -18.33 -8.76
CA LEU A 78 0.33 -18.38 -9.83
C LEU A 78 1.42 -17.33 -9.65
N PHE A 79 1.05 -16.12 -9.24
CA PHE A 79 2.00 -15.05 -8.90
C PHE A 79 2.94 -15.51 -7.77
N LEU A 80 2.41 -15.96 -6.62
CA LEU A 80 3.26 -16.39 -5.51
C LEU A 80 4.15 -17.60 -5.85
N MET A 81 3.66 -18.54 -6.67
CA MET A 81 4.46 -19.71 -7.07
C MET A 81 5.57 -19.39 -8.06
N ARG A 82 5.29 -18.55 -9.06
CA ARG A 82 6.23 -18.27 -10.17
C ARG A 82 7.21 -17.17 -9.84
N GLU A 83 6.76 -16.18 -9.08
CA GLU A 83 7.49 -14.94 -8.92
C GLU A 83 8.41 -14.96 -7.70
N ILE A 84 8.37 -16.00 -6.86
CA ILE A 84 9.18 -16.05 -5.64
C ILE A 84 10.68 -15.99 -5.92
N GLU A 85 11.16 -16.70 -6.95
CA GLU A 85 12.55 -16.65 -7.38
C GLU A 85 12.91 -15.27 -7.91
N GLU A 86 11.98 -14.62 -8.62
CA GLU A 86 12.16 -13.27 -9.12
C GLU A 86 12.19 -12.23 -7.99
N LEU A 87 11.34 -12.37 -6.97
CA LEU A 87 11.36 -11.51 -5.77
C LEU A 87 12.71 -11.63 -5.04
N ILE A 88 13.25 -12.85 -4.90
CA ILE A 88 14.57 -13.08 -4.31
C ILE A 88 15.66 -12.44 -5.16
N HIS A 89 15.66 -12.71 -6.47
CA HIS A 89 16.64 -12.16 -7.41
C HIS A 89 16.66 -10.62 -7.40
N ASN A 90 15.49 -9.99 -7.33
CA ASN A 90 15.34 -8.54 -7.30
C ASN A 90 15.48 -7.94 -5.89
N ASN A 91 15.89 -8.73 -4.88
CA ASN A 91 16.05 -8.30 -3.48
C ASN A 91 14.77 -7.64 -2.91
N ILE A 92 13.61 -8.22 -3.20
CA ILE A 92 12.29 -7.74 -2.75
C ILE A 92 11.84 -8.58 -1.55
N ARG A 93 11.54 -7.93 -0.42
CA ARG A 93 10.96 -8.56 0.76
C ARG A 93 9.44 -8.50 0.69
N LEU A 94 8.79 -9.66 0.63
CA LEU A 94 7.34 -9.76 0.54
C LEU A 94 6.69 -9.81 1.94
N ARG A 95 5.55 -9.11 2.08
CA ARG A 95 4.59 -9.25 3.18
C ARG A 95 3.18 -9.30 2.64
N VAL A 96 2.28 -9.98 3.36
CA VAL A 96 0.85 -10.02 3.06
C VAL A 96 0.06 -9.59 4.29
N ILE A 97 -0.82 -8.62 4.10
CA ILE A 97 -1.78 -8.15 5.13
C ILE A 97 -3.22 -8.47 4.71
N GLY A 98 -4.13 -8.53 5.68
CA GLY A 98 -5.55 -8.86 5.51
C GLY A 98 -5.93 -10.21 6.11
N ASN A 99 -7.17 -10.64 5.87
CA ASN A 99 -7.73 -11.84 6.49
C ASN A 99 -7.33 -13.12 5.74
N ARG A 100 -6.33 -13.84 6.28
CA ARG A 100 -5.86 -15.10 5.70
C ARG A 100 -6.84 -16.27 5.90
N GLY A 101 -7.73 -16.19 6.88
CA GLY A 101 -8.63 -17.28 7.27
C GLY A 101 -9.66 -17.65 6.19
N ASN A 102 -9.93 -16.73 5.26
CA ASN A 102 -10.85 -16.97 4.14
C ASN A 102 -10.18 -17.69 2.95
N PHE A 103 -8.86 -17.90 2.98
CA PHE A 103 -8.14 -18.60 1.93
C PHE A 103 -8.01 -20.09 2.24
N SER A 104 -7.86 -20.91 1.20
CA SER A 104 -7.57 -22.33 1.35
C SER A 104 -6.22 -22.54 2.07
N THR A 105 -6.10 -23.61 2.85
CA THR A 105 -4.91 -23.91 3.66
C THR A 105 -3.62 -23.89 2.85
N ASP A 106 -3.65 -24.40 1.62
CA ASP A 106 -2.50 -24.46 0.73
C ASP A 106 -2.08 -23.07 0.21
N LEU A 107 -3.03 -22.15 0.02
CA LEU A 107 -2.73 -20.75 -0.29
C LEU A 107 -2.15 -20.01 0.91
N GLN A 108 -2.67 -20.26 2.12
CA GLN A 108 -2.09 -19.73 3.35
C GLN A 108 -0.64 -20.19 3.53
N GLN A 109 -0.36 -21.49 3.32
CA GLN A 109 0.99 -22.04 3.36
C GLN A 109 1.91 -21.42 2.31
N LEU A 110 1.41 -21.21 1.09
CA LEU A 110 2.17 -20.58 0.02
C LEU A 110 2.54 -19.13 0.37
N ILE A 111 1.61 -18.36 0.95
CA ILE A 111 1.89 -17.00 1.44
C ILE A 111 3.01 -17.04 2.50
N SER A 112 2.85 -17.86 3.55
CA SER A 112 3.83 -17.95 4.64
C SER A 112 5.21 -18.39 4.14
N LYS A 113 5.26 -19.36 3.22
CA LYS A 113 6.50 -19.79 2.56
C LYS A 113 7.15 -18.62 1.79
N SER A 114 6.36 -17.82 1.08
CA SER A 114 6.85 -16.69 0.28
C SER A 114 7.42 -15.56 1.14
N GLU A 115 6.76 -15.24 2.25
CA GLU A 115 7.26 -14.26 3.22
C GLU A 115 8.56 -14.74 3.87
N THR A 116 8.65 -16.04 4.19
CA THR A 116 9.84 -16.63 4.83
C THR A 116 11.05 -16.60 3.88
N LEU A 117 10.87 -17.03 2.63
CA LEU A 117 11.94 -17.10 1.65
C LEU A 117 12.48 -15.72 1.23
N THR A 118 11.72 -14.65 1.45
CA THR A 118 12.12 -13.27 1.13
C THR A 118 12.44 -12.44 2.38
N ALA A 119 12.43 -13.03 3.58
CA ALA A 119 12.52 -12.30 4.85
C ALA A 119 13.85 -11.53 5.02
N GLU A 120 14.94 -12.10 4.50
CA GLU A 120 16.30 -11.52 4.58
C GLU A 120 16.59 -10.52 3.46
N ASN A 121 15.67 -10.31 2.53
CA ASN A 121 15.84 -9.30 1.49
C ASN A 121 15.78 -7.89 2.10
N THR A 122 16.68 -7.03 1.62
CA THR A 122 16.93 -5.68 2.15
C THR A 122 16.58 -4.56 1.17
N GLY A 123 16.13 -4.91 -0.04
CA GLY A 123 15.76 -3.95 -1.07
C GLY A 123 14.36 -3.39 -0.88
N LEU A 124 13.45 -3.64 -1.83
CA LEU A 124 12.08 -3.14 -1.76
C LEU A 124 11.26 -3.96 -0.76
N ASN A 125 10.54 -3.30 0.13
CA ASN A 125 9.52 -3.94 0.98
C ASN A 125 8.18 -3.88 0.25
N LEU A 126 7.78 -5.00 -0.36
CA LEU A 126 6.50 -5.15 -1.04
C LEU A 126 5.47 -5.74 -0.09
N THR A 127 4.39 -5.01 0.18
CA THR A 127 3.24 -5.50 0.93
C THR A 127 2.05 -5.66 0.01
N ILE A 128 1.45 -6.85 -0.02
CA ILE A 128 0.22 -7.11 -0.78
C ILE A 128 -0.95 -7.19 0.19
N ALA A 129 -1.95 -6.34 0.00
CA ALA A 129 -3.17 -6.35 0.80
C ALA A 129 -4.22 -7.28 0.15
N LEU A 130 -4.54 -8.37 0.86
CA LEU A 130 -5.39 -9.47 0.42
C LEU A 130 -6.50 -9.74 1.43
N ASP A 131 -7.75 -9.62 1.01
CA ASP A 131 -8.90 -9.62 1.91
C ASP A 131 -8.71 -8.60 3.05
N PHE A 132 -8.25 -7.40 2.67
CA PHE A 132 -7.92 -6.33 3.58
C PHE A 132 -8.98 -5.23 3.52
N GLY A 133 -9.18 -4.56 4.66
CA GLY A 133 -9.88 -3.29 4.74
C GLY A 133 -9.53 -2.57 6.05
N GLY A 134 -9.32 -1.26 5.97
CA GLY A 134 -8.83 -0.45 7.09
C GLY A 134 -9.79 -0.40 8.27
N GLN A 135 -11.11 -0.37 8.01
CA GLN A 135 -12.10 -0.50 9.09
C GLN A 135 -11.98 -1.85 9.81
N GLN A 136 -11.79 -2.95 9.06
CA GLN A 136 -11.62 -4.28 9.64
C GLN A 136 -10.33 -4.37 10.46
N ASP A 137 -9.23 -3.79 9.96
CA ASP A 137 -7.93 -3.75 10.64
C ASP A 137 -8.03 -3.00 11.99
N ILE A 138 -8.60 -1.79 11.98
CA ILE A 138 -8.84 -0.98 13.19
C ILE A 138 -9.78 -1.72 14.17
N THR A 139 -10.83 -2.36 13.66
CA THR A 139 -11.78 -3.12 14.50
C THR A 139 -11.09 -4.31 15.17
N GLN A 140 -10.25 -5.05 14.46
CA GLN A 140 -9.50 -6.19 15.00
C GLN A 140 -8.50 -5.74 16.06
N ALA A 141 -7.72 -4.69 15.77
CA ALA A 141 -6.78 -4.11 16.73
C ALA A 141 -7.48 -3.62 18.00
N THR A 142 -8.64 -2.95 17.85
CA THR A 142 -9.43 -2.47 18.99
C THR A 142 -9.96 -3.64 19.83
N ARG A 143 -10.42 -4.72 19.20
CA ARG A 143 -10.87 -5.93 19.92
C ARG A 143 -9.73 -6.56 20.71
N GLN A 144 -8.55 -6.70 20.12
CA GLN A 144 -7.37 -7.24 20.81
C GLN A 144 -7.01 -6.39 22.04
N ILE A 145 -7.01 -5.05 21.90
CA ILE A 145 -6.76 -4.14 23.02
C ILE A 145 -7.81 -4.32 24.13
N ALA A 146 -9.09 -4.44 23.75
CA ALA A 146 -10.16 -4.64 24.73
C ALA A 146 -10.01 -5.97 25.50
N GLU A 147 -9.59 -7.04 24.82
CA GLU A 147 -9.30 -8.34 25.43
C GLU A 147 -8.09 -8.26 26.38
N GLU A 148 -7.01 -7.57 25.97
CA GLU A 148 -5.82 -7.35 26.81
C GLU A 148 -6.16 -6.51 28.07
N VAL A 149 -7.01 -5.48 27.94
CA VAL A 149 -7.51 -4.68 29.08
C VAL A 149 -8.36 -5.54 30.01
N ALA A 150 -9.30 -6.30 29.46
CA ALA A 150 -10.21 -7.14 30.26
C ALA A 150 -9.47 -8.26 31.02
N ALA A 151 -8.37 -8.77 30.44
CA ALA A 151 -7.49 -9.74 31.08
C ALA A 151 -6.53 -9.11 32.13
N GLY A 152 -6.54 -7.78 32.30
CA GLY A 152 -5.64 -7.07 33.21
C GLY A 152 -4.18 -7.02 32.74
N VAL A 153 -3.92 -7.32 31.46
CA VAL A 153 -2.57 -7.29 30.87
C VAL A 153 -2.10 -5.85 30.65
N ILE A 154 -3.02 -4.92 30.36
CA ILE A 154 -2.72 -3.52 30.09
C ILE A 154 -3.68 -2.57 30.83
N ASP A 155 -3.18 -1.42 31.28
CA ASP A 155 -4.01 -0.32 31.78
C ASP A 155 -4.62 0.42 30.57
N PRO A 156 -5.96 0.59 30.48
CA PRO A 156 -6.60 1.32 29.38
C PRO A 156 -6.08 2.75 29.20
N LYS A 157 -5.50 3.38 30.23
CA LYS A 157 -4.90 4.72 30.14
C LYS A 157 -3.63 4.77 29.28
N LEU A 158 -3.00 3.62 29.02
CA LEU A 158 -1.81 3.53 28.17
C LEU A 158 -2.16 3.45 26.68
N VAL A 159 -3.43 3.27 26.33
CA VAL A 159 -3.87 3.17 24.94
C VAL A 159 -3.80 4.54 24.28
N ASN A 160 -2.82 4.72 23.41
CA ASN A 160 -2.62 5.90 22.58
C ASN A 160 -2.52 5.50 21.08
N ASN A 161 -2.22 6.46 20.21
CA ASN A 161 -2.10 6.22 18.76
C ASN A 161 -1.02 5.18 18.41
N ASP A 162 0.13 5.22 19.08
CA ASP A 162 1.22 4.25 18.84
C ASP A 162 0.83 2.86 19.34
N PHE A 163 0.11 2.79 20.46
CA PHE A 163 -0.41 1.55 21.01
C PHE A 163 -1.39 0.89 20.04
N LEU A 164 -2.34 1.66 19.50
CA LEU A 164 -3.27 1.16 18.48
C LEU A 164 -2.52 0.74 17.21
N LYS A 165 -1.58 1.57 16.73
CA LYS A 165 -0.73 1.24 15.55
C LYS A 165 0.02 -0.07 15.73
N SER A 166 0.51 -0.38 16.93
CA SER A 166 1.22 -1.63 17.23
C SER A 166 0.36 -2.90 17.11
N ARG A 167 -0.97 -2.76 17.10
CA ARG A 167 -1.94 -3.86 16.98
C ARG A 167 -2.58 -3.95 15.59
N LEU A 168 -2.33 -2.99 14.71
CA LEU A 168 -2.75 -3.07 13.31
C LEU A 168 -1.89 -4.09 12.56
N GLN A 169 -2.46 -4.72 11.53
CA GLN A 169 -1.70 -5.56 10.61
C GLN A 169 -0.60 -4.77 9.88
N THR A 170 -0.72 -3.44 9.84
CA THR A 170 0.26 -2.53 9.25
C THR A 170 1.33 -2.07 10.23
N ALA A 171 1.41 -2.60 11.46
CA ALA A 171 2.32 -2.13 12.51
C ALA A 171 3.78 -1.97 12.05
N VAL A 172 4.26 -2.89 11.19
CA VAL A 172 5.63 -2.89 10.65
C VAL A 172 5.85 -1.92 9.49
N LEU A 173 4.78 -1.32 8.96
CA LEU A 173 4.84 -0.40 7.83
C LEU A 173 5.03 1.03 8.33
N PRO A 174 5.91 1.83 7.70
CA PRO A 174 5.98 3.26 7.94
C PRO A 174 4.66 3.94 7.48
N PRO A 175 4.40 5.20 7.91
CA PRO A 175 3.30 6.00 7.38
C PRO A 175 3.35 6.07 5.85
N VAL A 176 2.19 6.17 5.20
CA VAL A 176 2.14 6.32 3.74
C VAL A 176 2.42 7.78 3.38
N ASP A 177 3.37 8.00 2.47
CA ASP A 177 3.66 9.32 1.93
C ASP A 177 2.74 9.64 0.75
N LEU A 178 2.57 8.67 -0.15
CA LEU A 178 1.84 8.83 -1.41
C LEU A 178 0.88 7.67 -1.64
N LEU A 179 -0.40 7.97 -1.84
CA LEU A 179 -1.36 7.04 -2.41
C LEU A 179 -1.54 7.31 -3.90
N ILE A 180 -1.30 6.30 -4.72
CA ILE A 180 -1.65 6.30 -6.14
C ILE A 180 -2.92 5.47 -6.33
N ARG A 181 -3.88 6.00 -7.08
CA ARG A 181 -5.01 5.21 -7.57
C ARG A 181 -5.19 5.41 -9.07
N THR A 182 -5.29 4.29 -9.79
CA THR A 182 -5.48 4.28 -11.25
C THR A 182 -6.95 4.20 -11.65
N GLY A 183 -7.23 4.33 -12.95
CA GLY A 183 -8.55 4.15 -13.55
C GLY A 183 -9.58 5.24 -13.26
N GLY A 184 -9.13 6.46 -12.95
CA GLY A 184 -9.95 7.69 -12.89
C GLY A 184 -10.82 7.86 -11.64
N GLU A 185 -10.87 6.87 -10.76
CA GLU A 185 -11.69 6.93 -9.55
C GLU A 185 -11.02 7.73 -8.43
N LYS A 186 -11.74 8.69 -7.84
CA LYS A 186 -11.22 9.60 -6.80
C LYS A 186 -11.70 9.23 -5.40
N ARG A 187 -11.27 8.07 -4.88
CA ARG A 187 -11.58 7.60 -3.52
C ARG A 187 -10.52 6.61 -3.02
N ILE A 188 -10.44 6.38 -1.71
CA ILE A 188 -9.47 5.44 -1.12
C ILE A 188 -10.04 4.03 -0.88
N SER A 189 -11.35 3.86 -0.95
CA SER A 189 -12.02 2.54 -0.89
C SER A 189 -11.63 1.66 0.31
N ASN A 190 -11.64 2.22 1.53
CA ASN A 190 -11.32 1.50 2.76
C ASN A 190 -9.89 0.91 2.78
N PHE A 191 -8.96 1.45 1.98
CA PHE A 191 -7.58 1.03 1.98
C PHE A 191 -6.78 1.85 3.01
N LEU A 192 -5.92 1.17 3.80
CA LEU A 192 -4.94 1.75 4.73
C LEU A 192 -5.41 2.99 5.52
N LEU A 193 -6.62 2.96 6.09
CA LEU A 193 -7.27 4.16 6.66
C LEU A 193 -6.42 4.89 7.70
N TRP A 194 -5.77 4.16 8.60
CA TRP A 194 -4.89 4.72 9.63
C TRP A 194 -3.63 5.33 9.01
N ASP A 195 -3.00 4.59 8.09
CA ASP A 195 -1.71 4.95 7.50
C ASP A 195 -1.78 6.07 6.46
N LEU A 196 -2.97 6.33 5.91
CA LEU A 196 -3.22 7.40 4.93
C LEU A 196 -3.55 8.77 5.54
N SER A 197 -3.57 8.89 6.87
CA SER A 197 -4.01 10.11 7.57
C SER A 197 -3.34 11.41 7.08
N TYR A 198 -2.08 11.36 6.66
CA TYR A 198 -1.31 12.50 6.12
C TYR A 198 -0.66 12.19 4.76
N ALA A 199 -1.18 11.20 4.05
CA ALA A 199 -0.68 10.83 2.73
C ALA A 199 -1.15 11.83 1.67
N GLU A 200 -0.27 12.12 0.70
CA GLU A 200 -0.68 12.79 -0.52
C GLU A 200 -1.45 11.83 -1.42
N LEU A 201 -2.47 12.32 -2.10
CA LEU A 201 -3.32 11.52 -2.98
C LEU A 201 -3.08 11.90 -4.45
N TYR A 202 -2.71 10.92 -5.27
CA TYR A 202 -2.54 11.04 -6.70
C TYR A 202 -3.53 10.10 -7.43
N PHE A 203 -4.38 10.67 -8.27
CA PHE A 203 -5.38 9.93 -9.03
C PHE A 203 -5.02 9.99 -10.51
N SER A 204 -4.78 8.83 -11.11
CA SER A 204 -4.46 8.69 -12.53
C SER A 204 -5.66 8.15 -13.32
N ASP A 205 -5.90 8.72 -14.49
CA ASP A 205 -6.89 8.22 -15.44
C ASP A 205 -6.43 6.96 -16.17
N THR A 206 -5.12 6.68 -16.19
CA THR A 206 -4.53 5.47 -16.77
C THR A 206 -5.10 4.23 -16.06
N TYR A 207 -5.57 3.24 -16.81
CA TYR A 207 -5.97 1.96 -16.23
C TYR A 207 -4.74 1.18 -15.76
N TRP A 208 -4.86 0.46 -14.64
CA TRP A 208 -3.75 -0.30 -14.06
C TRP A 208 -2.94 -1.15 -15.05
N PRO A 209 -3.55 -1.92 -15.97
CA PRO A 209 -2.77 -2.74 -16.91
C PRO A 209 -1.96 -1.94 -17.94
N ASP A 210 -2.25 -0.64 -18.12
CA ASP A 210 -1.47 0.27 -18.97
C ASP A 210 -0.49 1.15 -18.16
N PHE A 211 -0.51 1.06 -16.82
CA PHE A 211 0.35 1.87 -15.93
C PHE A 211 1.79 1.36 -15.96
N LYS A 212 2.74 2.24 -16.26
CA LYS A 212 4.16 1.95 -16.48
C LYS A 212 5.06 2.70 -15.50
N ALA A 213 6.36 2.40 -15.54
CA ALA A 213 7.38 3.13 -14.79
C ALA A 213 7.33 4.65 -15.02
N SER A 214 7.08 5.09 -16.26
CA SER A 214 6.91 6.51 -16.59
C SER A 214 5.72 7.15 -15.86
N ASP A 215 4.62 6.44 -15.64
CA ASP A 215 3.46 6.95 -14.90
C ASP A 215 3.78 7.06 -13.40
N LEU A 216 4.59 6.14 -12.87
CA LEU A 216 5.09 6.22 -11.49
C LEU A 216 5.98 7.45 -11.29
N GLU A 217 6.87 7.74 -12.24
CA GLU A 217 7.73 8.93 -12.21
C GLU A 217 6.92 10.23 -12.24
N VAL A 218 5.84 10.28 -13.03
CA VAL A 218 4.91 11.42 -13.04
C VAL A 218 4.25 11.58 -11.66
N ALA A 219 3.77 10.49 -11.05
CA ALA A 219 3.17 10.54 -9.72
C ALA A 219 4.15 11.03 -8.64
N ILE A 220 5.41 10.58 -8.70
CA ILE A 220 6.48 11.04 -7.80
C ILE A 220 6.80 12.52 -8.02
N THR A 221 6.81 12.97 -9.29
CA THR A 221 7.05 14.37 -9.62
C THR A 221 5.95 15.27 -9.06
N GLU A 222 4.69 14.86 -9.20
CA GLU A 222 3.54 15.54 -8.59
C GLU A 222 3.68 15.61 -7.07
N PHE A 223 4.06 14.50 -6.41
CA PHE A 223 4.33 14.48 -4.97
C PHE A 223 5.42 15.49 -4.56
N ASN A 224 6.53 15.55 -5.31
CA ASN A 224 7.64 16.46 -5.04
C ASN A 224 7.24 17.95 -5.14
N ASN A 225 6.23 18.27 -5.95
CA ASN A 225 5.75 19.63 -6.15
C ASN A 225 4.75 20.09 -5.07
N ARG A 226 4.31 19.20 -4.16
CA ARG A 226 3.35 19.56 -3.10
C ARG A 226 4.04 20.06 -1.84
N GLU A 227 3.50 21.13 -1.29
CA GLU A 227 3.89 21.63 0.03
C GLU A 227 3.12 20.90 1.14
N ARG A 228 3.76 19.94 1.79
CA ARG A 228 3.17 19.22 2.94
C ARG A 228 3.17 20.11 4.18
N ARG A 229 1.98 20.55 4.60
CA ARG A 229 1.74 21.33 5.81
C ARG A 229 1.05 20.41 6.81
N PHE A 230 1.80 19.81 7.74
CA PHE A 230 1.25 18.92 8.78
C PHE A 230 0.47 19.68 9.88
N GLY A 231 -0.39 20.62 9.48
CA GLY A 231 -1.16 21.47 10.39
C GLY A 231 -0.41 22.69 10.97
N GLY A 232 0.82 22.97 10.53
CA GLY A 232 1.58 24.17 10.94
C GLY A 232 1.25 25.41 10.11
N ASN A 233 0.98 26.55 10.75
CA ASN A 233 0.81 27.85 10.11
C ASN A 233 2.16 28.48 9.76
N TYR A 234 2.25 29.11 8.58
CA TYR A 234 3.41 29.85 8.05
C TYR A 234 3.85 31.09 8.88
N ALA A 235 3.19 31.40 9.99
CA ALA A 235 3.29 32.71 10.63
C ALA A 235 4.59 33.00 11.40
N ASP A 236 5.46 32.00 11.63
CA ASP A 236 6.69 32.19 12.43
C ASP A 236 8.00 32.15 11.63
N ASN A 237 7.98 31.79 10.35
CA ASN A 237 9.22 31.70 9.56
C ASN A 237 9.64 33.02 8.88
N ASP A 238 8.73 33.99 8.72
CA ASP A 238 9.06 35.30 8.13
C ASP A 238 9.49 36.38 9.14
N LYS A 239 9.38 36.12 10.45
CA LYS A 239 9.80 37.09 11.49
C LYS A 239 11.24 36.93 11.96
N ASN A 240 11.92 35.82 11.65
CA ASN A 240 13.32 35.59 12.04
C ASN A 240 14.34 35.97 10.96
N LEU A 241 13.90 36.42 9.78
CA LEU A 241 14.77 36.87 8.69
C LEU A 241 14.84 38.41 8.56
N SER A 242 14.03 39.16 9.31
CA SER A 242 14.00 40.64 9.29
C SER A 242 14.64 41.31 10.51
N SER A 243 15.16 40.56 11.48
CA SER A 243 15.79 41.09 12.70
C SER A 243 17.33 40.92 12.76
N ALA A 244 17.97 40.43 11.69
CA ALA A 244 19.41 40.14 11.67
C ALA A 244 20.25 41.07 10.77
N SER A 245 19.73 42.23 10.35
CA SER A 245 20.42 43.17 9.46
C SER A 245 20.43 44.63 9.93
N SER A 246 20.51 44.84 11.24
CA SER A 246 20.92 46.13 11.82
C SER A 246 21.75 45.88 13.06
N ASP A 247 23.07 45.90 12.91
CA ASP A 247 24.07 46.41 13.89
C ASP A 247 25.46 45.86 13.56
N THR A 248 26.25 46.66 12.84
CA THR A 248 27.70 46.84 13.05
C THR A 248 28.24 47.88 12.05
N THR A 249 28.25 49.13 12.50
CA THR A 249 29.29 50.13 12.18
C THR A 249 30.17 50.29 13.39
#